data_AF-A0A534IWM3-F1
#
_entry.id   AF-A0A534IWM3-F1
#
_cell.length_a   1.000
_cell.length_b   1.000
_cell.length_c   1.000
_cell.angle_alpha   90.00
_cell.angle_beta   90.00
_cell.angle_gamma   90.00
#
_symmetry.space_group_name_H-M   'P 1'
#
loop_
_entity.id
_entity.type
_entity.pdbx_description
1 polymer ?
#
loop_
_entity_poly.entity_id
_entity_poly.type
_entity_poly.pdbx_seq_one_letter_code
_entity_poly.pdbx_strand_id
1 'polypeptide(L)' 'MRVGVVGVQGDVSEHVDAVKRAIDEAGLTGDAITVRRPPDLAKVDALTIPGGESTT' A
#
# COMPACT_ATOMS: atom_id res chain seq x y z
N MET A 1 -6.88 0.17 -11.21
CA MET A 1 -7.16 0.28 -9.76
C MET A 1 -5.98 0.91 -9.04
N ARG A 2 -6.22 1.63 -7.95
CA ARG A 2 -5.17 2.21 -7.11
C ARG A 2 -5.28 1.68 -5.69
N VAL A 3 -4.22 1.02 -5.21
CA VAL A 3 -4.16 0.45 -3.87
C VAL A 3 -3.30 1.35 -2.98
N GLY A 4 -3.81 1.70 -1.81
CA GLY A 4 -3.07 2.45 -0.81
C GLY A 4 -2.35 1.51 0.15
N VAL A 5 -1.10 1.81 0.50
CA VAL A 5 -0.39 1.14 1.61
C VAL A 5 -0.26 2.14 2.75
N VAL A 6 -0.83 1.81 3.91
CA VAL A 6 -0.75 2.68 5.09
C VAL A 6 0.71 2.85 5.50
N GLY A 7 1.17 4.11 5.51
CA GLY A 7 2.55 4.50 5.79
C GLY A 7 2.66 5.56 6.88
N VAL A 8 1.87 5.41 7.96
CA VAL A 8 1.97 6.28 9.14
C VAL A 8 3.23 5.95 9.94
N GLN A 9 3.67 4.70 9.89
CA GLN A 9 4.97 4.25 10.36
C GLN A 9 6.00 4.41 9.23
N GLY A 10 7.29 4.54 9.58
CA GLY A 10 8.37 4.51 8.59
C GLY A 10 8.47 3.14 7.89
N ASP A 11 9.34 3.06 6.88
CA ASP A 11 9.75 1.79 6.25
C ASP A 11 8.66 0.97 5.53
N VAL A 12 7.78 1.64 4.77
CA VAL A 12 6.70 0.97 4.02
C VAL A 12 6.95 0.81 2.52
N SER A 13 8.16 1.16 2.04
CA SER A 13 8.49 1.11 0.61
C SER A 13 8.44 -0.32 0.07
N GLU A 14 8.92 -1.30 0.85
CA GLU A 14 8.87 -2.73 0.46
C GLU A 14 7.43 -3.22 0.28
N HIS A 15 6.50 -2.73 1.11
CA HIS A 15 5.10 -3.09 1.05
C HIS A 15 4.42 -2.50 -0.19
N VAL A 16 4.79 -1.28 -0.59
CA VAL A 16 4.32 -0.67 -1.84
C VAL A 16 4.80 -1.48 -3.05
N ASP A 17 6.07 -1.86 -3.07
CA ASP A 17 6.64 -2.66 -4.16
C ASP A 17 6.02 -4.06 -4.22
N ALA A 18 5.77 -4.69 -3.07
CA ALA A 18 5.09 -5.98 -2.99
C ALA A 18 3.66 -5.91 -3.56
N VAL A 19 2.90 -4.85 -3.27
CA VAL A 19 1.56 -4.67 -3.82
C VAL A 19 1.61 -4.45 -5.34
N LYS A 20 2.58 -3.68 -5.85
CA LYS A 20 2.76 -3.51 -7.30
C LYS A 20 3.03 -4.84 -7.99
N ARG A 21 3.94 -5.64 -7.46
CA ARG A 21 4.23 -6.98 -7.98
C ARG A 21 2.99 -7.88 -7.97
N ALA A 22 2.22 -7.87 -6.88
CA ALA A 22 0.99 -8.67 -6.79
C ALA A 22 -0.06 -8.24 -7.82
N ILE A 23 -0.18 -6.94 -8.11
CA ILE A 23 -1.06 -6.42 -9.18
C ILE A 23 -0.60 -6.95 -10.55
N ASP A 24 0.71 -6.87 -10.84
CA ASP A 24 1.29 -7.33 -12.09
C ASP A 24 1.15 -8.86 -12.27
N GLU A 25 1.46 -9.65 -11.24
CA GLU A 25 1.33 -11.11 -11.23
C GLU A 25 -0.12 -11.59 -11.40
N ALA A 26 -1.08 -10.81 -10.91
CA ALA A 26 -2.51 -11.07 -11.13
C ALA A 26 -2.99 -10.66 -12.54
N GLY A 27 -2.13 -10.07 -13.38
CA GLY A 27 -2.50 -9.56 -14.70
C GLY A 27 -3.45 -8.37 -14.66
N LEU A 28 -3.48 -7.63 -13.55
CA LEU A 28 -4.36 -6.49 -13.35
C LEU A 28 -3.64 -5.18 -13.72
N THR A 29 -4.39 -4.20 -14.22
CA THR A 29 -3.85 -2.85 -14.44
C THR A 29 -4.08 -2.00 -13.19
N GLY A 30 -3.00 -1.58 -12.54
CA GLY A 30 -3.08 -0.76 -11.34
C GLY A 30 -1.77 -0.19 -10.87
N ASP A 31 -1.84 0.51 -9.74
CA ASP A 31 -0.71 1.17 -9.10
C ASP A 31 -0.87 1.10 -7.58
N ALA A 32 0.24 1.24 -6.85
CA ALA A 32 0.27 1.30 -5.40
C ALA A 32 0.94 2.58 -4.91
N ILE A 33 0.30 3.25 -3.94
CA ILE A 33 0.81 4.49 -3.36
C ILE A 33 0.87 4.40 -1.83
N THR A 34 1.79 5.12 -1.22
CA THR A 34 1.77 5.29 0.23
C THR A 34 0.62 6.22 0.66
N VAL A 35 -0.12 5.83 1.69
CA VAL A 35 -1.18 6.63 2.31
C VAL A 35 -0.71 7.10 3.68
N ARG A 36 -0.55 8.42 3.83
CA ARG A 36 -0.11 9.03 5.10
C ARG A 36 -1.16 9.93 5.74
N ARG A 37 -2.07 10.48 4.93
CA ARG A 37 -3.08 11.46 5.36
C ARG A 37 -4.42 11.19 4.67
N PRO A 38 -5.54 11.71 5.19
CA PRO A 38 -6.86 11.54 4.57
C PRO A 38 -6.94 11.91 3.07
N PRO A 39 -6.25 12.97 2.57
CA PRO A 39 -6.24 13.25 1.12
C PRO A 39 -5.56 12.18 0.26
N ASP A 40 -4.69 11.35 0.82
CA ASP A 40 -4.08 10.23 0.10
C ASP A 40 -5.03 9.03 0.08
N LEU A 41 -5.77 8.82 1.18
CA LEU A 41 -6.81 7.79 1.29
C LEU A 41 -7.96 8.04 0.29
N ALA A 42 -8.32 9.29 0.05
CA ALA A 42 -9.34 9.65 -0.94
C ALA A 42 -8.96 9.30 -2.39
N LYS A 43 -7.70 8.93 -2.67
CA LYS A 43 -7.20 8.62 -4.02
C LYS A 43 -7.13 7.11 -4.31
N VAL A 44 -7.49 6.24 -3.36
CA VAL A 44 -7.30 4.79 -3.48
C VAL A 44 -8.64 4.06 -3.47
N ASP A 45 -8.73 2.99 -4.26
CA ASP A 45 -9.89 2.12 -4.36
C ASP A 45 -9.89 1.04 -3.25
N ALA A 46 -8.70 0.73 -2.74
CA ALA A 46 -8.47 -0.26 -1.69
C ALA A 46 -7.31 0.18 -0.77
N LEU A 47 -7.27 -0.36 0.45
CA LEU A 47 -6.26 -0.02 1.44
C LEU A 47 -5.65 -1.29 2.04
N THR A 48 -4.32 -1.37 2.02
CA THR A 48 -3.50 -2.35 2.71
C THR A 48 -2.99 -1.75 4.02
N ILE A 49 -3.17 -2.48 5.11
CA ILE A 49 -2.64 -2.12 6.43
C ILE A 49 -1.49 -3.11 6.72
N PRO A 50 -0.22 -2.71 6.48
CA PRO A 50 0.90 -3.58 6.80
C PRO A 50 1.01 -3.75 8.33
N GLY A 51 1.47 -4.92 8.76
CA GLY A 51 1.89 -5.15 10.13
C GLY A 51 3.34 -4.70 10.34
N GLY A 52 3.71 -4.40 11.59
CA GLY A 52 5.12 -4.39 12.00
C GLY A 52 5.50 -5.70 12.68
N GLU A 53 6.73 -5.79 13.21
CA GLU A 53 7.03 -6.74 14.28
C GLU A 53 6.18 -6.34 15.49
N SER A 54 5.11 -7.08 15.74
CA SER A 54 4.30 -6.91 16.95
C SER A 54 5.24 -7.11 18.14
N THR A 55 5.46 -6.01 18.89
CA THR A 55 6.24 -5.90 20.14
C THR A 55 6.61 -7.23 20.81
N THR A 56 7.90 -7.41 21.05
CA THR A 56 8.38 -8.05 22.29
C THR A 56 8.24 -7.08 23.46
#